data_AF-A0A7K1VKM4-F1
#
_entry.id   AF-A0A7K1VKM4-F1
#
_cell.length_a   1.000
_cell.length_b   1.000
_cell.length_c   1.000
_cell.angle_alpha   90.00
_cell.angle_beta   90.00
_cell.angle_gamma   90.00
#
_symmetry.space_group_name_H-M   'P 1'
#
loop_
_entity.id
_entity.type
_entity.pdbx_description
1 polymer ?
#
loop_
_entity_poly.entity_id
_entity_poly.type
_entity_poly.pdbx_seq_one_letter_code
_entity_poly.pdbx_strand_id
1 'polypeptide(L)'
;MNDFPDSRPQNAATTALVSRDVARTAIAEACRSGDATLRAHIDELRSVVSDPEAMRSVLARYRGEVEAARALLERAVEPGWWTAVTVEELSAACTAARIWSTGDPVCTDLERHLHSHLLRVFGVDVASLVRG
;
A
#
# COMPACT_ATOMS: atom_id res chain seq x y z
N MET A 1 -51.47 -17.06 11.44
CA MET A 1 -51.24 -16.48 10.12
C MET A 1 -50.27 -15.31 10.35
N ASN A 2 -48.98 -15.58 10.12
CA ASN A 2 -47.89 -14.59 10.09
C ASN A 2 -48.23 -13.53 9.03
N ASP A 3 -47.80 -12.27 9.10
CA ASP A 3 -46.39 -11.86 9.08
C ASP A 3 -46.33 -10.37 9.48
N PHE A 4 -45.50 -10.04 10.46
CA PHE A 4 -45.15 -8.65 10.80
C PHE A 4 -43.74 -8.44 10.22
N PRO A 5 -43.52 -7.50 9.29
CA PRO A 5 -42.17 -7.24 8.79
C PRO A 5 -41.30 -6.68 9.91
N ASP A 6 -40.40 -7.52 10.39
CA ASP A 6 -39.29 -7.19 11.29
C ASP A 6 -38.42 -6.14 10.58
N SER A 7 -38.71 -4.88 10.86
CA SER A 7 -37.86 -3.73 10.53
C SER A 7 -36.58 -3.85 11.35
N ARG A 8 -35.63 -4.67 10.87
CA ARG A 8 -34.28 -4.66 11.41
C ARG A 8 -33.61 -3.34 11.03
N PRO A 9 -33.15 -2.53 12.00
CA PRO A 9 -32.37 -1.36 11.69
C PRO A 9 -30.99 -1.81 11.20
N GLN A 10 -30.53 -1.11 10.16
CA GLN A 10 -29.13 -0.76 9.90
C GLN A 10 -28.14 -1.93 10.01
N ASN A 11 -27.82 -2.49 8.83
CA ASN A 11 -26.50 -3.07 8.63
C ASN A 11 -25.50 -1.91 8.80
N ALA A 12 -25.09 -1.71 10.05
CA ALA A 12 -23.96 -0.90 10.43
C ALA A 12 -22.85 -1.18 9.43
N ALA A 13 -22.25 -0.13 8.89
CA ALA A 13 -21.04 -0.24 8.09
C ALA A 13 -20.12 -1.20 8.83
N THR A 14 -19.99 -2.43 8.31
CA THR A 14 -19.09 -3.42 8.85
C THR A 14 -17.73 -2.78 8.69
N THR A 15 -17.21 -2.20 9.78
CA THR A 15 -15.78 -2.04 9.96
C THR A 15 -15.26 -3.48 9.99
N ALA A 16 -15.16 -4.09 8.80
CA ALA A 16 -14.74 -5.45 8.63
C ALA A 16 -13.28 -5.41 9.03
N LEU A 17 -13.01 -5.85 10.27
CA LEU A 17 -11.67 -6.21 10.71
C LEU A 17 -11.06 -6.99 9.55
N VAL A 18 -10.04 -6.42 8.92
CA VAL A 18 -9.42 -7.03 7.75
C VAL A 18 -8.97 -8.42 8.17
N SER A 19 -9.61 -9.45 7.62
CA SER A 19 -9.26 -10.82 7.98
C SER A 19 -7.87 -11.12 7.44
N ARG A 20 -7.16 -12.06 8.07
CA ARG A 20 -5.81 -12.45 7.63
C ARG A 20 -5.75 -12.83 6.15
N ASP A 21 -6.75 -13.57 5.65
CA ASP A 21 -6.77 -14.02 4.25
C ASP A 21 -7.04 -12.87 3.27
N VAL A 22 -7.91 -11.93 3.65
CA VAL A 22 -8.16 -10.71 2.87
C VAL A 22 -6.92 -9.83 2.85
N ALA A 23 -6.30 -9.59 4.02
CA ALA A 23 -5.03 -8.86 4.11
C ALA A 23 -3.95 -9.52 3.24
N ARG A 24 -3.77 -10.84 3.36
CA ARG A 24 -2.76 -11.59 2.60
C ARG A 24 -2.95 -11.44 1.09
N THR A 25 -4.18 -11.57 0.61
CA THR A 25 -4.52 -11.45 -0.82
C THR A 25 -4.27 -10.03 -1.32
N ALA A 26 -4.76 -9.03 -0.57
CA ALA A 26 -4.59 -7.62 -0.89
C ALA A 26 -3.13 -7.19 -0.92
N ILE A 27 -2.33 -7.61 0.07
CA ILE A 27 -0.89 -7.33 0.14
C ILE A 27 -0.18 -7.96 -1.06
N ALA A 28 -0.48 -9.23 -1.40
CA ALA A 28 0.15 -9.89 -2.54
C ALA A 28 -0.18 -9.19 -3.87
N GLU A 29 -1.42 -8.73 -4.04
CA GLU A 29 -1.82 -7.95 -5.21
C GLU A 29 -1.14 -6.58 -5.26
N ALA A 30 -1.10 -5.86 -4.13
CA ALA A 30 -0.41 -4.59 -3.98
C ALA A 30 1.09 -4.71 -4.31
N CYS A 31 1.77 -5.77 -3.86
CA CYS A 31 3.17 -6.02 -4.20
C CYS A 31 3.35 -6.20 -5.72
N ARG A 32 2.51 -7.01 -6.38
CA ARG A 32 2.59 -7.20 -7.84
C ARG A 32 2.33 -5.91 -8.61
N SER A 33 1.33 -5.13 -8.19
CA SER A 33 1.00 -3.84 -8.79
C SER A 33 2.13 -2.83 -8.60
N GLY A 34 2.72 -2.78 -7.40
CA GLY A 34 3.88 -1.95 -7.09
C GLY A 34 5.10 -2.31 -7.92
N ASP A 35 5.40 -3.60 -8.09
CA ASP A 35 6.50 -4.07 -8.95
C ASP A 35 6.30 -3.68 -10.42
N ALA A 36 5.08 -3.84 -10.94
CA ALA A 36 4.75 -3.43 -12.30
C ALA A 36 4.90 -1.90 -12.49
N THR A 37 4.50 -1.12 -11.49
CA THR A 37 4.59 0.34 -11.51
C THR A 37 6.05 0.81 -11.41
N LEU A 38 6.84 0.24 -10.50
CA LEU A 38 8.27 0.49 -10.40
C LEU A 38 8.97 0.18 -11.73
N ARG A 39 8.60 -0.92 -12.37
CA ARG A 39 9.17 -1.28 -13.68
C ARG A 39 8.83 -0.22 -14.73
N ALA A 40 7.59 0.23 -14.79
CA ALA A 40 7.17 1.30 -15.69
C ALA A 40 7.95 2.60 -15.42
N HIS A 41 8.20 2.97 -14.16
CA HIS A 41 9.00 4.15 -13.83
C HIS A 41 10.45 4.04 -14.30
N ILE A 42 11.06 2.87 -14.11
CA ILE A 42 12.42 2.61 -14.60
C ILE A 42 12.48 2.72 -16.12
N ASP A 43 11.50 2.15 -16.82
CA ASP A 43 11.46 2.17 -18.28
C ASP A 43 11.17 3.60 -18.82
N GLU A 44 10.36 4.39 -18.12
CA GLU A 44 10.15 5.81 -18.42
C GLU A 44 11.45 6.62 -18.25
N LEU A 45 12.13 6.49 -17.11
CA LEU A 45 13.43 7.16 -16.87
C LEU A 45 14.46 6.80 -17.94
N ARG A 46 14.50 5.53 -18.36
CA ARG A 46 15.37 5.07 -19.45
C ARG A 46 15.01 5.74 -20.78
N SER A 47 13.72 5.93 -21.07
CA SER A 47 13.28 6.54 -22.33
C SER A 47 13.65 8.02 -22.43
N VAL A 48 13.71 8.73 -21.29
CA VAL A 48 14.02 10.17 -21.24
C VAL A 48 15.48 10.47 -20.86
N VAL A 49 16.34 9.46 -20.71
CA VAL A 49 17.74 9.64 -20.24
C VAL A 49 18.60 10.53 -21.13
N SER A 50 18.27 10.61 -22.42
CA SER A 50 18.98 11.44 -23.40
C SER A 50 18.40 12.87 -23.52
N ASP A 51 17.28 13.16 -22.86
CA ASP A 51 16.64 14.48 -22.85
C ASP A 51 16.64 15.07 -21.43
N PRO A 52 17.55 16.01 -21.13
CA PRO A 52 17.65 16.63 -19.81
C PRO A 52 16.39 17.36 -19.35
N GLU A 53 15.59 17.92 -20.27
CA GLU A 53 14.37 18.66 -19.91
C GLU A 53 13.23 17.71 -19.55
N ALA A 54 13.05 16.66 -20.37
CA ALA A 54 12.11 15.59 -20.06
C ALA A 54 12.49 14.87 -18.76
N MET A 55 13.78 14.60 -18.56
CA MET A 55 14.30 14.01 -17.32
C MET A 55 13.98 14.87 -16.10
N ARG A 56 14.20 16.19 -16.16
CA ARG A 56 13.84 17.11 -15.07
C ARG A 56 12.35 17.05 -14.74
N SER A 57 11.51 17.02 -15.76
CA SER A 57 10.05 16.96 -15.59
C SER A 57 9.60 15.65 -14.93
N VAL A 58 10.12 14.51 -15.39
CA VAL A 58 9.82 13.19 -14.80
C VAL A 58 10.29 13.12 -13.34
N LEU A 59 11.52 13.57 -13.05
CA LEU A 59 12.05 13.58 -11.70
C LEU A 59 11.27 14.51 -10.76
N ALA A 60 10.82 15.67 -11.25
CA ALA A 60 9.99 16.58 -10.45
C ALA A 60 8.64 15.94 -10.10
N ARG A 61 8.01 15.23 -11.04
CA ARG A 61 6.78 14.48 -10.79
C ARG A 61 7.01 13.36 -9.77
N TYR A 62 8.04 12.54 -9.95
CA TYR A 62 8.36 11.45 -9.02
C TYR A 62 8.70 11.94 -7.62
N ARG A 63 9.34 13.10 -7.46
CA ARG A 63 9.53 13.70 -6.13
C ARG A 63 8.19 13.96 -5.43
N GLY A 64 7.20 14.48 -6.16
CA GLY A 64 5.85 14.66 -5.60
C GLY A 64 5.20 13.34 -5.19
N GLU A 65 5.36 12.31 -6.01
CA GLU A 65 4.84 10.97 -5.72
C GLU A 65 5.53 10.32 -4.52
N VAL A 66 6.86 10.47 -4.38
CA VAL A 66 7.63 10.01 -3.21
C VAL A 66 7.17 10.70 -1.94
N GLU A 67 6.99 12.02 -1.94
CA GLU A 67 6.53 12.73 -0.75
C GLU A 67 5.12 12.31 -0.33
N ALA A 68 4.22 12.08 -1.30
CA ALA A 68 2.89 11.52 -1.02
C ALA A 68 2.96 10.10 -0.45
N ALA A 69 3.82 9.25 -1.02
CA ALA A 69 4.07 7.90 -0.52
C ALA A 69 4.66 7.90 0.89
N ARG A 70 5.61 8.80 1.17
CA ARG A 70 6.18 8.98 2.50
C ARG A 70 5.11 9.36 3.52
N ALA A 71 4.30 10.36 3.24
CA ALA A 71 3.22 10.78 4.14
C ALA A 71 2.21 9.65 4.42
N LEU A 72 1.89 8.84 3.41
CA LEU A 72 1.03 7.65 3.58
C LEU A 72 1.70 6.60 4.47
N LEU A 73 2.98 6.32 4.25
CA LEU A 73 3.73 5.32 5.01
C LEU A 73 4.00 5.76 6.45
N GLU A 74 4.25 7.04 6.69
CA GLU A 74 4.37 7.62 8.03
C GLU A 74 3.08 7.41 8.84
N ARG A 75 1.92 7.65 8.21
CA ARG A 75 0.62 7.34 8.83
C ARG A 75 0.47 5.85 9.14
N ALA A 76 1.00 4.98 8.28
CA ALA A 76 0.97 3.53 8.50
C ALA A 76 1.89 3.05 9.62
N VAL A 77 2.83 3.87 10.12
CA VAL A 77 3.62 3.54 11.32
C VAL A 77 2.84 3.85 12.61
N GLU A 78 1.86 4.76 12.56
CA GLU A 78 1.07 5.13 13.73
C GLU A 78 0.16 3.98 14.19
N PRO A 79 0.22 3.56 15.48
CA PRO A 79 -0.60 2.46 15.99
C PRO A 79 -2.11 2.66 15.80
N GLY A 80 -2.57 3.92 15.84
CA GLY A 80 -3.97 4.27 15.63
C GLY A 80 -4.49 3.94 14.23
N TRP A 81 -3.62 4.00 13.21
CA TRP A 81 -4.00 3.70 11.83
C TRP A 81 -4.44 2.24 11.67
N TRP A 82 -3.71 1.30 12.26
CA TRP A 82 -4.01 -0.14 12.20
C TRP A 82 -5.33 -0.56 12.84
N THR A 83 -5.91 0.31 13.68
CA THR A 83 -7.18 0.00 14.35
C THR A 83 -8.38 0.18 13.42
N ALA A 84 -8.26 1.03 12.40
CA ALA A 84 -9.34 1.38 11.49
C ALA A 84 -8.96 1.25 10.00
N VAL A 85 -7.77 0.72 9.71
CA VAL A 85 -7.25 0.58 8.35
C VAL A 85 -8.19 -0.23 7.46
N THR A 86 -8.48 0.29 6.26
CA THR A 86 -9.24 -0.44 5.25
C THR A 86 -8.32 -1.26 4.33
N VAL A 87 -8.90 -2.19 3.57
CA VAL A 87 -8.14 -3.00 2.60
C VAL A 87 -7.51 -2.11 1.53
N GLU A 88 -8.20 -1.06 1.11
CA GLU A 88 -7.72 -0.09 0.13
C GLU A 88 -6.54 0.70 0.69
N GLU A 89 -6.62 1.19 1.92
CA GLU A 89 -5.53 1.90 2.58
C GLU A 89 -4.30 1.00 2.80
N LEU A 90 -4.53 -0.25 3.21
CA LEU A 90 -3.49 -1.26 3.37
C LEU A 90 -2.77 -1.54 2.04
N SER A 91 -3.56 -1.71 0.97
CA SER A 91 -3.05 -1.97 -0.37
C SER A 91 -2.27 -0.78 -0.91
N ALA A 92 -2.78 0.44 -0.69
CA ALA A 92 -2.09 1.66 -1.09
C ALA A 92 -0.74 1.82 -0.37
N ALA A 93 -0.69 1.57 0.95
CA ALA A 93 0.56 1.62 1.72
C ALA A 93 1.56 0.57 1.23
N CYS A 94 1.13 -0.67 1.00
CA CYS A 94 2.01 -1.73 0.48
C CYS A 94 2.53 -1.42 -0.93
N THR A 95 1.67 -0.87 -1.80
CA THR A 95 2.04 -0.49 -3.16
C THR A 95 3.05 0.66 -3.13
N ALA A 96 2.80 1.69 -2.32
CA ALA A 96 3.68 2.85 -2.15
C ALA A 96 5.07 2.45 -1.61
N ALA A 97 5.11 1.58 -0.58
CA ALA A 97 6.35 1.01 -0.08
C ALA A 97 7.12 0.30 -1.21
N ARG A 98 6.43 -0.53 -2.00
CA ARG A 98 7.06 -1.33 -3.05
C ARG A 98 7.64 -0.50 -4.18
N ILE A 99 6.96 0.59 -4.57
CA ILE A 99 7.44 1.48 -5.64
C ILE A 99 8.67 2.27 -5.18
N TRP A 100 8.64 2.83 -3.97
CA TRP A 100 9.60 3.86 -3.58
C TRP A 100 10.71 3.38 -2.64
N SER A 101 10.59 2.21 -2.01
CA SER A 101 11.62 1.72 -1.10
C SER A 101 12.98 1.49 -1.76
N THR A 102 13.02 1.16 -3.05
CA THR A 102 14.30 0.98 -3.77
C THR A 102 15.02 2.30 -4.04
N GLY A 103 14.29 3.42 -4.11
CA GLY A 103 14.81 4.73 -4.51
C GLY A 103 14.96 5.73 -3.38
N ASP A 104 14.22 5.57 -2.27
CA ASP A 104 14.22 6.49 -1.13
C ASP A 104 14.52 5.74 0.20
N PRO A 105 15.55 6.17 0.97
CA PRO A 105 15.92 5.50 2.21
C PRO A 105 14.86 5.63 3.30
N VAL A 106 14.09 6.71 3.33
CA VAL A 106 13.01 6.86 4.32
C VAL A 106 11.88 5.88 3.99
N CYS A 107 11.50 5.74 2.73
CA CYS A 107 10.56 4.72 2.29
C CYS A 107 11.08 3.30 2.60
N THR A 108 12.39 3.04 2.49
CA THR A 108 12.98 1.75 2.92
C THR A 108 12.73 1.49 4.40
N ASP A 109 13.00 2.48 5.26
CA ASP A 109 12.84 2.31 6.69
C ASP A 109 11.35 2.16 7.07
N LEU A 110 10.47 2.95 6.45
CA LEU A 110 9.02 2.84 6.66
C LEU A 110 8.46 1.51 6.15
N GLU A 111 8.96 0.96 5.04
CA GLU A 111 8.59 -0.38 4.54
C GLU A 111 8.93 -1.46 5.58
N ARG A 112 10.09 -1.39 6.22
CA ARG A 112 10.47 -2.35 7.28
C ARG A 112 9.54 -2.28 8.48
N HIS A 113 9.13 -1.08 8.88
CA HIS A 113 8.14 -0.89 9.94
C HIS A 113 6.79 -1.46 9.51
N LEU A 114 6.32 -1.12 8.30
CA LEU A 114 5.09 -1.65 7.72
C LEU A 114 5.08 -3.19 7.74
N HIS A 115 6.14 -3.84 7.27
CA HIS A 115 6.25 -5.30 7.30
C HIS A 115 6.21 -5.88 8.72
N SER A 116 6.87 -5.22 9.67
CA SER A 116 6.84 -5.62 11.08
C SER A 116 5.43 -5.53 11.66
N HIS A 117 4.68 -4.49 11.32
CA HIS A 117 3.30 -4.32 11.72
C HIS A 117 2.35 -5.30 11.02
N LEU A 118 2.53 -5.58 9.73
CA LEU A 118 1.77 -6.59 8.98
C LEU A 118 1.89 -7.98 9.61
N LEU A 119 3.11 -8.34 10.02
CA LEU A 119 3.36 -9.59 10.72
C LEU A 119 2.70 -9.59 12.11
N ARG A 120 2.78 -8.48 12.85
CA ARG A 120 2.23 -8.38 14.21
C ARG A 120 0.70 -8.33 14.25
N VAL A 121 0.07 -7.57 13.34
CA VAL A 121 -1.38 -7.30 13.34
C VAL A 121 -2.14 -8.40 12.59
N PHE A 122 -1.63 -8.84 11.44
CA PHE A 122 -2.32 -9.80 10.58
C PHE A 122 -1.65 -11.18 10.53
N GLY A 123 -0.44 -11.35 11.09
CA GLY A 123 0.31 -12.60 10.95
C GLY A 123 0.75 -12.87 9.52
N VAL A 124 0.97 -11.82 8.72
CA VAL A 124 1.36 -11.91 7.31
C VAL A 124 2.81 -11.48 7.14
N ASP A 125 3.64 -12.40 6.68
CA ASP A 125 5.02 -12.11 6.27
C ASP A 125 5.06 -11.79 4.78
N VAL A 126 5.34 -10.53 4.43
CA VAL A 126 5.43 -10.06 3.04
C VAL A 126 6.56 -10.74 2.27
N ALA A 127 7.69 -11.04 2.93
CA ALA A 127 8.82 -11.72 2.29
C ALA A 127 8.47 -13.15 1.87
N SER A 128 7.50 -13.79 2.55
CA SER A 128 6.95 -15.08 2.16
C SER A 128 5.99 -15.01 0.97
N LEU A 129 5.36 -13.85 0.75
CA LEU A 129 4.39 -13.65 -0.33
C LEU A 129 5.04 -13.40 -1.69
N VAL A 130 6.18 -12.71 -1.70
CA VAL A 130 6.89 -12.33 -2.94
C VAL A 130 7.80 -13.47 -3.45
N ARG A 131 8.09 -14.48 -2.60
CA ARG A 131 8.93 -15.65 -2.94
C ARG A 131 8.15 -16.90 -3.34
N GLY A 132 6.82 -16.88 -3.27
CA GLY A 132 5.96 -17.98 -3.71
C GLY A 132 5.48 -17.78 -5.13
#